data_AF-A0A0Q1CDE0-F1
#
_entry.id   AF-A0A0Q1CDE0-F1
#
_cell.length_a   1.000
_cell.length_b   1.000
_cell.length_c   1.000
_cell.angle_alpha   90.00
_cell.angle_beta   90.00
_cell.angle_gamma   90.00
#
_symmetry.space_group_name_H-M   'P 1'
#
loop_
_entity.id
_entity.type
_entity.pdbx_description
1 polymer ?
#
loop_
_entity_poly.entity_id
_entity_poly.type
_entity_poly.pdbx_seq_one_letter_code
_entity_poly.pdbx_strand_id
1 'polypeptide(L)'
;MTTQTPHQRFIPLDTLTTQAPVLFIDSQAPLSDLHACVAERLHALHKLLTVFACSPMDNNDPSDISTVTNIARLLLQDANDIFDVVQQRGMSA
;
A
#
# COMPACT_ATOMS: atom_id res chain seq x y z
N MET A 1 25.60 -4.58 26.10
CA MET A 1 24.28 -5.25 26.07
C MET A 1 23.65 -4.96 24.73
N THR A 2 23.64 -5.92 23.83
CA THR A 2 22.98 -5.81 22.52
C THR A 2 21.49 -5.96 22.74
N THR A 3 20.76 -4.85 22.75
CA THR A 3 19.29 -4.85 22.79
C THR A 3 18.77 -5.30 21.44
N GLN A 4 18.59 -6.61 21.30
CA GLN A 4 17.86 -7.23 20.20
C GLN A 4 16.40 -6.77 20.34
N THR A 5 16.00 -5.81 19.51
CA THR A 5 14.60 -5.38 19.43
C THR A 5 13.77 -6.60 19.01
N PRO A 6 12.70 -6.96 19.74
CA PRO A 6 11.83 -8.03 19.29
C PRO A 6 11.29 -7.62 17.92
N HIS A 7 11.44 -8.50 16.93
CA HIS A 7 10.87 -8.32 15.59
C HIS A 7 9.39 -7.93 15.76
N GLN A 8 9.06 -6.66 15.57
CA GLN A 8 7.69 -6.17 15.75
C GLN A 8 6.84 -6.79 14.65
N ARG A 9 6.09 -7.84 15.01
CA ARG A 9 5.16 -8.54 14.11
C ARG A 9 4.30 -7.56 13.31
N PHE A 10 3.88 -6.47 13.93
CA PHE A 10 3.11 -5.40 13.30
C PHE A 10 4.00 -4.25 12.87
N ILE A 11 4.13 -4.05 11.55
CA ILE A 11 4.90 -2.97 10.93
C ILE A 11 3.92 -1.86 10.56
N PRO A 12 4.12 -0.59 10.95
CA PRO A 12 3.23 0.50 10.56
C PRO A 12 3.29 0.72 9.03
N LEU A 13 2.14 1.05 8.42
CA LEU A 13 2.11 1.53 7.04
C LEU A 13 2.68 2.96 6.97
N ASP A 14 3.53 3.22 5.97
CA ASP A 14 4.22 4.51 5.80
C ASP A 14 3.31 5.56 5.13
N THR A 15 2.12 5.15 4.69
CA THR A 15 1.13 6.01 4.03
C THR A 15 0.50 7.09 4.90
N LEU A 16 0.62 6.99 6.23
CA LEU A 16 -0.14 7.83 7.16
C LEU A 16 0.73 8.91 7.79
N THR A 17 0.40 10.17 7.52
CA THR A 17 1.02 11.36 8.15
C THR A 17 0.49 11.61 9.58
N THR A 18 0.09 10.57 10.29
CA THR A 18 -0.46 10.69 11.65
C THR A 18 0.64 10.55 12.69
N GLN A 19 0.52 11.28 13.81
CA GLN A 19 1.52 11.22 14.89
C GLN A 19 1.62 9.85 15.56
N ALA A 20 0.57 9.02 15.43
CA ALA A 20 0.57 7.63 15.82
C ALA A 20 0.09 6.77 14.64
N PRO A 21 0.79 5.67 14.29
CA PRO A 21 0.33 4.76 13.26
C PRO A 21 -0.93 4.02 13.73
N VAL A 22 -1.94 3.97 12.87
CA VAL A 22 -3.22 3.28 13.15
C VAL A 22 -3.46 2.09 12.22
N LEU A 23 -2.73 2.01 11.11
CA LEU A 23 -2.75 0.88 10.19
C LEU A 23 -1.41 0.17 10.23
N PHE A 24 -1.45 -1.17 10.28
CA PHE A 24 -0.28 -2.01 10.43
C PHE A 24 -0.37 -3.23 9.51
N ILE A 25 0.80 -3.68 9.05
CA ILE A 25 1.03 -4.92 8.34
C ILE A 25 1.39 -6.00 9.36
N ASP A 26 0.65 -7.10 9.39
CA ASP A 26 1.07 -8.30 10.12
C ASP A 26 2.15 -9.04 9.31
N SER A 27 3.41 -8.75 9.61
CA SER A 27 4.57 -9.33 8.92
C SER A 27 4.64 -10.86 9.02
N GLN A 28 3.91 -11.48 9.95
CA GLN A 28 3.87 -12.92 10.15
C GLN A 28 2.61 -13.59 9.57
N ALA A 29 1.71 -12.83 8.92
CA ALA A 29 0.56 -13.41 8.22
C ALA A 29 0.98 -14.40 7.12
N PRO A 30 0.12 -15.33 6.66
CA PRO A 30 0.46 -16.21 5.54
C PRO A 30 0.92 -15.44 4.31
N LEU A 31 1.97 -15.92 3.62
CA LEU A 31 2.48 -15.26 2.41
C LEU A 31 1.42 -15.15 1.31
N SER A 32 0.49 -16.12 1.24
CA SER A 32 -0.67 -16.08 0.35
C SER A 32 -1.55 -14.87 0.61
N ASP A 33 -1.76 -14.53 1.88
CA ASP A 33 -2.69 -13.49 2.30
C ASP A 33 -2.04 -12.11 2.11
N LEU A 34 -0.73 -12.01 2.39
CA LEU A 34 0.06 -10.82 2.06
C LEU A 34 0.08 -10.56 0.55
N HIS A 35 0.32 -11.60 -0.26
CA HIS A 35 0.29 -11.50 -1.72
C HIS A 35 -1.10 -11.13 -2.25
N ALA A 36 -2.17 -11.74 -1.73
CA ALA A 36 -3.53 -11.40 -2.09
C ALA A 36 -3.83 -9.92 -1.78
N CYS A 37 -3.38 -9.42 -0.62
CA CYS A 37 -3.53 -8.02 -0.25
C CYS A 37 -2.82 -7.08 -1.24
N VAL A 38 -1.57 -7.38 -1.62
CA VAL A 38 -0.84 -6.63 -2.66
C VAL A 38 -1.63 -6.62 -3.98
N ALA A 39 -2.10 -7.79 -4.42
CA ALA A 39 -2.85 -7.92 -5.66
C ALA A 39 -4.14 -7.08 -5.64
N GLU A 40 -4.88 -7.08 -4.53
CA GLU A 40 -6.08 -6.25 -4.38
C GLU A 40 -5.78 -4.75 -4.53
N ARG A 41 -4.71 -4.24 -3.92
CA ARG A 41 -4.34 -2.82 -4.02
C ARG A 41 -3.94 -2.45 -5.44
N LEU A 42 -3.16 -3.29 -6.11
CA LEU A 42 -2.76 -3.07 -7.50
C LEU A 42 -3.96 -3.13 -8.46
N HIS A 43 -4.88 -4.06 -8.27
CA HIS A 43 -6.12 -4.11 -9.06
C HIS A 43 -7.00 -2.89 -8.84
N ALA A 44 -7.14 -2.42 -7.60
CA ALA A 44 -7.88 -1.19 -7.30
C ALA A 44 -7.23 0.03 -7.95
N LEU A 45 -5.91 0.15 -7.88
CA LEU A 45 -5.14 1.21 -8.54
C LEU A 45 -5.33 1.18 -10.05
N HIS A 46 -5.19 0.01 -10.66
CA HIS A 46 -5.41 -0.16 -12.10
C HIS A 46 -6.83 0.23 -12.51
N LYS A 47 -7.84 -0.19 -11.75
CA LYS A 47 -9.24 0.17 -12.00
C LYS A 47 -9.46 1.68 -11.89
N LEU A 48 -8.91 2.33 -10.86
CA LEU A 48 -8.98 3.77 -10.68
C LEU A 48 -8.40 4.51 -11.89
N LEU A 49 -7.17 4.16 -12.28
CA LEU A 49 -6.49 4.79 -13.41
C LEU A 49 -7.19 4.54 -14.74
N THR A 50 -7.77 3.34 -14.93
CA THR A 50 -8.55 3.01 -16.14
C THR A 50 -9.79 3.88 -16.24
N VAL A 51 -10.56 4.00 -15.16
CA VAL A 51 -11.77 4.85 -15.13
C VAL A 51 -11.40 6.31 -15.39
N PHE A 52 -10.31 6.79 -14.77
CA PHE A 52 -9.86 8.16 -14.94
C PHE A 52 -9.40 8.44 -16.38
N ALA A 53 -8.62 7.54 -16.98
CA ALA A 53 -8.13 7.70 -18.35
C ALA A 53 -9.26 7.62 -19.41
N CYS A 54 -10.34 6.89 -19.14
CA CYS A 54 -11.48 6.76 -20.06
C CYS A 54 -12.55 7.86 -19.88
N SER A 55 -12.43 8.73 -18.88
CA SER A 55 -13.39 9.81 -18.65
C SER A 55 -13.12 11.00 -19.59
N PRO A 56 -14.14 11.63 -20.20
CA PRO A 56 -13.93 12.82 -21.02
C PRO A 56 -13.31 13.94 -20.18
N MET A 57 -12.11 14.39 -20.57
CA MET A 57 -11.34 15.40 -19.83
C MET A 57 -11.88 16.83 -19.97
N ASP A 58 -12.93 17.02 -20.77
CA ASP A 58 -13.45 18.34 -21.14
C ASP A 58 -14.01 19.16 -19.97
N ASN A 59 -14.15 18.55 -18.78
CA ASN A 59 -14.69 19.24 -17.60
C ASN A 59 -14.14 18.75 -16.25
N ASN A 60 -12.97 18.09 -16.23
CA ASN A 60 -12.39 17.65 -14.95
C ASN A 60 -11.92 18.86 -14.14
N ASP A 61 -12.47 19.00 -12.93
CA ASP A 61 -11.99 19.99 -11.97
C ASP A 61 -10.54 19.60 -11.60
N PRO A 62 -9.58 20.53 -11.54
CA PRO A 62 -8.27 20.29 -10.95
C PRO A 62 -8.32 19.54 -9.59
N SER A 63 -9.43 19.67 -8.85
CA SER A 63 -9.69 18.91 -7.63
C SER A 63 -9.82 17.39 -7.85
N ASP A 64 -10.37 16.94 -8.99
CA ASP A 64 -10.49 15.53 -9.36
C ASP A 64 -9.13 14.90 -9.65
N ILE A 65 -8.25 15.64 -10.35
CA ILE A 65 -6.88 15.19 -10.65
C ILE A 65 -6.09 15.00 -9.36
N SER A 66 -6.16 15.98 -8.45
CA SER A 66 -5.50 15.91 -7.14
C SER A 66 -6.02 14.73 -6.31
N THR A 67 -7.34 14.52 -6.32
CA THR A 67 -8.00 13.42 -5.61
C THR A 67 -7.53 12.07 -6.15
N VAL A 68 -7.58 11.86 -7.47
CA VAL A 68 -7.14 10.61 -8.10
C VAL A 68 -5.66 10.37 -7.85
N THR A 69 -4.82 11.40 -7.94
CA THR A 69 -3.39 11.30 -7.64
C THR A 69 -3.15 10.86 -6.21
N ASN A 70 -3.86 11.44 -5.24
CA ASN A 70 -3.69 11.06 -3.83
C ASN A 70 -4.17 9.63 -3.55
N ILE A 71 -5.30 9.21 -4.11
CA ILE A 71 -5.79 7.82 -3.96
C ILE A 71 -4.80 6.84 -4.61
N ALA A 72 -4.31 7.17 -5.82
CA ALA A 72 -3.34 6.34 -6.52
C ALA A 72 -2.05 6.17 -5.73
N ARG A 73 -1.53 7.27 -5.17
CA ARG A 73 -0.34 7.27 -4.31
C ARG A 73 -0.54 6.40 -3.06
N LEU A 74 -1.68 6.50 -2.40
CA LEU A 74 -2.00 5.68 -1.21
C LEU A 74 -2.04 4.18 -1.56
N LEU A 75 -2.76 3.79 -2.62
CA LEU A 75 -2.86 2.38 -3.03
C LEU A 75 -1.51 1.80 -3.44
N LEU A 76 -0.68 2.58 -4.15
CA LEU A 76 0.65 2.15 -4.58
C LEU A 76 1.59 1.99 -3.39
N GLN A 77 1.60 2.95 -2.46
CA GLN A 77 2.43 2.88 -1.28
C GLN A 77 2.01 1.72 -0.37
N ASP A 78 0.71 1.53 -0.13
CA ASP A 78 0.21 0.36 0.62
C ASP A 78 0.66 -0.96 -0.03
N ALA A 79 0.61 -1.06 -1.36
CA ALA A 79 1.06 -2.25 -2.08
C ALA A 79 2.57 -2.47 -1.92
N ASN A 80 3.38 -1.41 -2.01
CA ASN A 80 4.83 -1.48 -1.86
C ASN A 80 5.23 -1.90 -0.45
N ASP A 81 4.65 -1.28 0.59
CA ASP A 81 4.98 -1.58 1.99
C ASP A 81 4.70 -3.07 2.32
N ILE A 82 3.61 -3.63 1.78
CA ILE A 82 3.29 -5.06 1.95
C ILE A 82 4.21 -5.93 1.08
N PHE A 83 4.51 -5.49 -0.14
CA PHE A 83 5.39 -6.22 -1.05
C PHE A 83 6.81 -6.35 -0.49
N ASP A 84 7.34 -5.33 0.19
CA ASP A 84 8.64 -5.39 0.86
C ASP A 84 8.70 -6.52 1.90
N VAL A 85 7.62 -6.72 2.68
CA VAL A 85 7.49 -7.83 3.63
C VAL A 85 7.47 -9.18 2.90
N VAL A 86 6.72 -9.28 1.79
CA VAL A 86 6.67 -10.49 0.96
C VAL A 86 8.05 -10.81 0.39
N GLN A 87 8.77 -9.82 -0.13
CA GLN A 87 10.12 -9.99 -0.67
C GLN A 87 11.10 -10.41 0.42
N GLN A 88 11.09 -9.73 1.57
CA GLN A 88 11.97 -10.06 2.68
C GLN A 88 11.78 -11.52 3.12
N ARG A 89 10.54 -11.97 3.23
CA ARG A 89 10.23 -13.35 3.66
C ARG A 89 10.44 -14.39 2.56
N GLY A 90 10.16 -14.05 1.31
CA GLY A 90 10.33 -14.94 0.16
C GLY A 90 11.79 -15.13 -0.25
N MET A 91 12.65 -14.13 -0.02
CA MET A 91 14.10 -14.20 -0.30
C MET A 91 14.91 -14.78 0.87
N SER A 92 14.33 -14.85 2.07
CA SER A 92 14.95 -15.45 3.26
C SER A 92 14.58 -16.92 3.48
N ALA A 93 13.77 -17.49 2.59
CA ALA A 93 13.34 -18.90 2.60
C ALA A 93 14.23 -19.76 1.70
#